data_AF-A0A358NJX0-F1
#
_entry.id   AF-A0A358NJX0-F1
#
_cell.length_a   1.000
_cell.length_b   1.000
_cell.length_c   1.000
_cell.angle_alpha   90.00
_cell.angle_beta   90.00
_cell.angle_gamma   90.00
#
_symmetry.space_group_name_H-M   'P 1'
#
loop_
_entity.id
_entity.type
_entity.pdbx_description
1 polymer ?
#
loop_
_entity_poly.entity_id
_entity_poly.type
_entity_poly.pdbx_seq_one_letter_code
_entity_poly.pdbx_strand_id
1 'polypeptide(L)'
;MKNRMWLLIVFAIILSYMIYFFPVQRYFAETAFKNYILLQGASTDNIYYKKTYKDYKQDGYCIDVVYSDDLEYRYAYKYFVGKTPYKYNILCIVYDKQNVGVNVGAKKVKYPPIK
;
A
#
# COMPACT_ATOMS: atom_id res chain seq x y z
N MET A 1 -23.52 -8.22 -38.09
CA MET A 1 -23.45 -7.80 -36.67
C MET A 1 -22.79 -8.84 -35.74
N LYS A 2 -22.95 -10.16 -35.98
CA LYS A 2 -22.34 -11.24 -35.16
C LYS A 2 -20.79 -11.18 -35.05
N ASN A 3 -20.10 -10.71 -36.10
CA ASN A 3 -18.64 -10.67 -36.19
C ASN A 3 -17.95 -9.55 -35.37
N ARG A 4 -18.71 -8.70 -34.65
CA ARG A 4 -18.15 -7.66 -33.75
C ARG A 4 -18.43 -7.95 -32.26
N MET A 5 -19.23 -8.97 -31.96
CA MET A 5 -19.60 -9.30 -30.57
C MET A 5 -18.40 -9.80 -29.76
N TRP A 6 -17.48 -10.52 -30.40
CA TRP A 6 -16.24 -10.97 -29.74
C TRP A 6 -15.33 -9.81 -29.35
N LEU A 7 -15.28 -8.71 -30.12
CA LEU A 7 -14.52 -7.50 -29.77
C LEU A 7 -15.06 -6.86 -28.49
N LEU A 8 -16.39 -6.82 -28.33
CA LEU A 8 -17.03 -6.32 -27.11
C LEU A 8 -16.71 -7.21 -25.90
N ILE A 9 -16.67 -8.53 -26.09
CA ILE A 9 -16.31 -9.49 -25.03
C ILE A 9 -14.85 -9.29 -24.62
N VAL A 10 -13.92 -9.21 -25.58
CA VAL A 10 -12.50 -8.95 -25.31
C VAL A 10 -12.32 -7.62 -24.58
N PHE A 11 -13.00 -6.57 -25.06
CA PHE A 11 -12.98 -5.27 -24.40
C PHE A 11 -13.50 -5.32 -22.97
N ALA A 12 -14.61 -6.04 -22.71
CA ALA A 12 -15.17 -6.20 -21.38
C ALA A 12 -14.20 -6.96 -20.44
N ILE A 13 -13.48 -7.97 -20.93
CA ILE A 13 -12.48 -8.70 -20.16
C ILE A 13 -11.32 -7.78 -19.78
N ILE A 14 -10.78 -7.01 -20.73
CA ILE A 14 -9.71 -6.05 -20.48
C ILE A 14 -10.16 -4.99 -19.46
N LEU A 15 -11.37 -4.45 -19.64
CA LEU A 15 -11.94 -3.45 -18.72
C LEU A 15 -12.10 -4.03 -17.31
N SER A 16 -12.62 -5.25 -17.19
CA SER A 16 -12.78 -5.94 -15.90
C SER A 16 -11.42 -6.17 -15.23
N TYR A 17 -10.41 -6.58 -16.01
CA TYR A 17 -9.04 -6.73 -15.53
C TYR A 17 -8.49 -5.39 -15.01
N MET A 18 -8.64 -4.31 -15.77
CA MET A 18 -8.21 -2.98 -15.33
C MET A 18 -8.92 -2.52 -14.06
N ILE A 19 -10.23 -2.73 -13.95
CA ILE A 19 -11.00 -2.39 -12.75
C ILE A 19 -10.51 -3.19 -11.54
N TYR A 20 -10.22 -4.48 -11.71
CA TYR A 20 -9.70 -5.30 -10.63
C TYR A 20 -8.32 -4.82 -10.16
N PHE A 21 -7.37 -4.64 -11.09
CA PHE A 21 -5.98 -4.34 -10.74
C PHE A 21 -5.76 -2.90 -10.27
N PHE A 22 -6.56 -1.93 -10.72
CA PHE A 22 -6.36 -0.52 -10.38
C PHE A 22 -7.28 -0.05 -9.24
N PRO A 23 -8.59 0.23 -9.45
CA PRO A 23 -9.42 0.78 -8.39
C PRO A 23 -9.70 -0.23 -7.26
N VAL A 24 -10.00 -1.50 -7.57
CA VAL A 24 -10.40 -2.49 -6.56
C VAL A 24 -9.23 -2.84 -5.63
N GLN A 25 -8.08 -3.22 -6.19
CA GLN A 25 -6.90 -3.50 -5.36
C GLN A 25 -6.40 -2.28 -4.60
N ARG A 26 -6.46 -1.07 -5.20
CA ARG A 26 -6.10 0.16 -4.49
C ARG A 26 -7.00 0.41 -3.29
N TYR A 27 -8.31 0.18 -3.42
CA TYR A 27 -9.25 0.31 -2.32
C TYR A 27 -8.93 -0.65 -1.16
N PHE A 28 -8.60 -1.91 -1.46
CA PHE A 28 -8.19 -2.86 -0.43
C PHE A 28 -6.87 -2.47 0.24
N ALA A 29 -5.88 -1.98 -0.53
CA ALA A 29 -4.62 -1.50 0.01
C ALA A 29 -4.82 -0.32 0.98
N GLU A 30 -5.65 0.66 0.58
CA GLU A 30 -6.01 1.82 1.40
C GLU A 30 -6.74 1.41 2.69
N THR A 31 -7.62 0.42 2.61
CA THR A 31 -8.35 -0.12 3.77
C THR A 31 -7.40 -0.86 4.73
N ALA A 32 -6.53 -1.72 4.20
CA ALA A 32 -5.52 -2.43 4.98
C ALA A 32 -4.57 -1.45 5.66
N PHE A 33 -4.15 -0.39 4.95
CA PHE A 33 -3.34 0.69 5.49
C PHE A 33 -4.02 1.40 6.66
N LYS A 34 -5.26 1.87 6.49
CA LYS A 34 -6.01 2.55 7.56
C LYS A 34 -6.12 1.70 8.81
N ASN A 35 -6.43 0.42 8.66
CA ASN A 35 -6.51 -0.51 9.78
C ASN A 35 -5.14 -0.72 10.44
N TYR A 36 -4.08 -0.83 9.65
CA TYR A 36 -2.73 -1.04 10.17
C TYR A 36 -2.20 0.17 10.95
N ILE A 37 -2.37 1.38 10.44
CA ILE A 37 -1.89 2.59 11.14
C ILE A 37 -2.68 2.85 12.43
N LEU A 38 -3.97 2.50 12.46
CA LEU A 38 -4.79 2.54 13.67
C LEU A 38 -4.18 1.64 14.74
N LEU A 39 -3.78 0.42 14.36
CA LEU A 39 -3.09 -0.52 15.27
C LEU A 39 -1.71 -0.02 15.70
N GLN A 40 -1.04 0.80 14.89
CA GLN A 40 0.23 1.45 15.25
C GLN A 40 0.04 2.64 16.21
N GLY A 41 -1.21 3.04 16.47
CA GLY A 41 -1.52 4.26 17.22
C GLY A 41 -1.31 5.55 16.43
N ALA A 42 -1.21 5.47 15.10
CA ALA A 42 -1.17 6.63 14.20
C ALA A 42 -2.58 7.00 13.72
N SER A 43 -2.74 8.24 13.28
CA SER A 43 -3.97 8.75 12.66
C SER A 43 -3.71 9.22 11.23
N THR A 44 -4.72 9.11 10.37
CA THR A 44 -4.69 9.73 9.04
C THR A 44 -4.56 11.24 9.09
N ASP A 45 -4.99 11.87 10.18
CA ASP A 45 -4.95 13.33 10.34
C ASP A 45 -3.54 13.86 10.61
N ASN A 46 -2.64 12.98 11.06
CA ASN A 46 -1.24 13.30 11.33
C ASN A 46 -0.34 13.06 10.10
N ILE A 47 -0.91 12.77 8.93
CA ILE A 47 -0.14 12.50 7.72
C ILE A 47 0.25 13.83 7.05
N TYR A 48 1.54 14.14 7.02
CA TYR A 48 2.08 15.29 6.30
C TYR A 48 2.14 15.03 4.79
N TYR A 49 2.60 13.82 4.42
CA TYR A 49 2.72 13.41 3.03
C TYR A 49 2.25 11.98 2.85
N LYS A 50 1.53 11.72 1.75
CA LYS A 50 1.11 10.37 1.35
C LYS A 50 1.19 10.17 -0.14
N LYS A 51 1.73 9.03 -0.56
CA LYS A 51 1.71 8.60 -1.96
C LYS A 51 1.35 7.12 -2.08
N THR A 52 0.25 6.85 -2.77
CA THR A 52 -0.20 5.49 -3.09
C THR A 52 0.13 5.18 -4.54
N TYR A 53 0.83 4.07 -4.80
CA TYR A 53 1.19 3.64 -6.15
C TYR A 53 1.20 2.11 -6.27
N LYS A 54 0.92 1.61 -7.47
CA LYS A 54 0.96 0.17 -7.78
C LYS A 54 2.42 -0.28 -7.79
N ASP A 55 2.71 -1.38 -7.11
CA ASP A 55 3.98 -2.10 -7.25
C ASP A 55 3.81 -3.19 -8.31
N TYR A 56 4.36 -2.94 -9.50
CA TYR A 56 4.31 -3.86 -10.63
C TYR A 56 5.28 -5.04 -10.51
N LYS A 57 6.23 -5.01 -9.56
CA LYS A 57 7.19 -6.10 -9.33
C LYS A 57 6.67 -7.11 -8.34
N GLN A 58 6.01 -6.65 -7.27
CA GLN A 58 5.53 -7.49 -6.17
C GLN A 58 4.03 -7.79 -6.23
N ASP A 59 3.36 -7.37 -7.31
CA ASP A 59 1.91 -7.39 -7.52
C ASP A 59 1.09 -6.95 -6.29
N GLY A 60 1.12 -5.64 -6.05
CA GLY A 60 0.48 -5.05 -4.88
C GLY A 60 0.42 -3.53 -4.97
N TYR A 61 0.24 -2.88 -3.84
CA TYR A 61 0.27 -1.42 -3.73
C TYR A 61 1.24 -1.02 -2.63
N CYS A 62 2.00 0.04 -2.87
CA CYS A 62 2.80 0.69 -1.86
C CYS A 62 2.16 2.02 -1.49
N ILE A 63 2.11 2.30 -0.19
CA ILE A 63 1.64 3.55 0.38
C ILE A 63 2.80 4.12 1.18
N ASP A 64 3.43 5.17 0.64
CA ASP A 64 4.47 5.91 1.34
C ASP A 64 3.85 7.01 2.17
N VAL A 65 4.27 7.13 3.42
CA VAL A 65 3.79 8.11 4.39
C VAL A 65 4.94 8.79 5.09
N VAL A 66 4.80 10.10 5.30
CA VAL A 66 5.59 10.86 6.27
C VAL A 66 4.60 11.47 7.25
N TYR A 67 4.81 11.24 8.55
CA TYR A 67 3.95 11.80 9.60
C TYR A 67 4.46 13.18 10.02
N SER A 68 3.53 14.09 10.33
CA SER A 68 3.84 15.48 10.68
C SER A 68 4.69 15.58 11.94
N ASP A 69 4.53 14.62 12.84
CA ASP A 69 5.27 14.55 14.09
C ASP A 69 6.51 13.64 14.03
N ASP A 70 6.81 13.03 12.88
CA ASP A 70 7.96 12.13 12.68
C ASP A 70 8.62 12.32 11.30
N LEU A 71 8.95 13.58 10.97
CA LEU A 71 9.44 14.01 9.65
C LEU A 71 10.81 13.43 9.25
N GLU A 72 11.54 12.82 10.20
CA GLU A 72 12.83 12.18 9.93
C GLU A 72 12.68 10.83 9.22
N TYR A 73 11.47 10.27 9.19
CA TYR A 73 11.23 8.93 8.67
C TYR A 73 10.12 8.88 7.62
N ARG A 74 10.35 8.04 6.61
CA ARG A 74 9.35 7.62 5.63
C ARG A 74 8.90 6.20 5.95
N TYR A 75 7.61 6.03 6.11
CA TYR A 75 6.96 4.75 6.36
C TYR A 75 6.40 4.21 5.04
N ALA A 76 6.95 3.11 4.56
CA ALA A 76 6.49 2.43 3.35
C ALA A 76 5.62 1.24 3.74
N TYR A 77 4.33 1.34 3.44
CA TYR A 77 3.35 0.28 3.67
C TYR A 77 3.12 -0.50 2.39
N LYS A 78 3.56 -1.75 2.35
CA LYS A 78 3.46 -2.64 1.19
C LYS A 78 2.29 -3.59 1.36
N TYR A 79 1.23 -3.38 0.60
CA TYR A 79 0.08 -4.26 0.51
C TYR A 79 0.31 -5.35 -0.53
N PHE A 80 0.04 -6.59 -0.15
CA PHE A 80 0.18 -7.76 -1.00
C PHE A 80 -1.20 -8.36 -1.30
N VAL A 81 -1.43 -8.75 -2.55
CA VAL A 81 -2.68 -9.36 -2.98
C VAL A 81 -2.67 -10.87 -2.67
N GLY A 82 -3.75 -11.38 -2.08
CA GLY A 82 -3.92 -12.83 -1.86
C GLY A 82 -3.41 -13.34 -0.51
N LYS A 83 -2.93 -14.58 -0.46
CA LYS A 83 -2.41 -15.20 0.77
C LYS A 83 -0.97 -14.78 0.98
N THR A 84 -0.71 -14.15 2.12
CA THR A 84 0.60 -13.61 2.48
C THR A 84 1.00 -14.15 3.85
N PRO A 85 2.30 -14.22 4.19
CA PRO A 85 2.72 -14.54 5.55
C PRO A 85 2.39 -13.42 6.55
N TYR A 86 1.96 -12.25 6.07
CA TYR A 86 1.66 -11.08 6.91
C TYR A 86 0.21 -11.13 7.38
N LYS A 87 0.01 -11.06 8.69
CA LYS A 87 -1.32 -11.14 9.33
C LYS A 87 -2.33 -10.14 8.76
N TYR A 88 -1.87 -8.98 8.31
CA TYR A 88 -2.71 -7.89 7.81
C TYR A 88 -2.60 -7.68 6.29
N ASN A 89 -1.97 -8.61 5.56
CA ASN A 89 -1.62 -8.47 4.14
C ASN A 89 -0.85 -7.18 3.81
N ILE A 90 -0.24 -6.57 4.82
CA ILE A 90 0.53 -5.34 4.70
C ILE A 90 1.80 -5.47 5.55
N LEU A 91 2.91 -4.99 5.00
CA LEU A 91 4.19 -4.89 5.68
C LEU A 91 4.58 -3.42 5.77
N CYS A 92 4.97 -2.95 6.95
CA CYS A 92 5.55 -1.62 7.13
C CYS A 92 7.08 -1.72 7.18
N ILE A 93 7.74 -0.91 6.36
CA ILE A 93 9.20 -0.72 6.38
C ILE A 93 9.47 0.76 6.59
N VAL A 94 10.34 1.09 7.55
CA VAL A 94 10.69 2.48 7.85
C VAL A 94 12.03 2.80 7.20
N TYR A 95 12.13 3.97 6.58
CA TYR A 95 13.33 4.50 5.96
C TYR A 95 13.69 5.84 6.59
N ASP A 96 14.97 6.15 6.73
CA ASP A 96 15.42 7.50 7.10
C ASP A 96 15.47 8.44 5.87
N LYS A 97 15.87 9.69 6.09
CA LYS A 97 16.02 10.71 5.04
C LYS A 97 16.99 10.31 3.93
N GLN A 98 17.94 9.42 4.20
CA GLN A 98 18.88 8.90 3.21
C GLN A 98 18.31 7.68 2.45
N ASN A 99 17.03 7.35 2.67
CA ASN A 99 16.35 6.16 2.14
C ASN A 99 17.01 4.83 2.58
N VAL A 100 17.66 4.82 3.74
CA VAL A 100 18.21 3.60 4.33
C VAL A 100 17.16 2.97 5.25
N GLY A 101 16.96 1.66 5.10
CA GLY A 101 16.04 0.90 5.95
C GLY A 101 16.46 0.98 7.41
N VAL A 102 15.55 1.44 8.27
CA VAL A 102 15.81 1.65 9.68
C VAL A 102 15.60 0.35 10.44
N ASN A 103 16.63 -0.09 11.18
CA ASN A 103 16.44 -1.11 12.19
C ASN A 103 15.75 -0.49 13.40
N VAL A 104 14.46 -0.77 13.52
CA VAL A 104 13.55 -0.21 14.55
C VAL A 104 13.96 -0.63 15.97
N GLY A 105 14.75 -1.69 16.14
CA GLY A 105 15.32 -2.05 17.43
C GLY A 105 16.45 -1.11 17.90
N ALA A 106 17.09 -0.38 16.98
CA ALA A 106 18.23 0.50 17.26
C ALA A 106 17.87 2.00 17.22
N LYS A 107 16.83 2.40 16.47
CA LYS A 107 16.33 3.78 16.42
C LYS A 107 14.90 3.85 16.94
N LYS A 108 14.61 4.88 17.74
CA LYS A 108 13.28 5.13 18.31
C LYS A 108 12.40 5.86 17.28
N VAL A 109 11.78 5.10 16.38
CA VAL A 109 10.73 5.60 15.48
C VAL A 109 9.42 5.73 16.26
N LYS A 110 8.56 6.69 15.92
CA LYS A 110 7.30 6.89 16.67
C LYS A 110 6.29 5.78 16.41
N TYR A 111 6.21 5.27 15.18
CA TYR A 111 5.21 4.29 14.76
C TYR A 111 5.88 2.97 14.29
N PRO A 112 6.41 2.16 15.20
CA PRO A 112 7.15 0.95 14.82
C PRO A 112 6.29 -0.02 14.01
N PRO A 113 6.84 -0.72 13.01
CA PRO A 113 6.16 -1.80 12.29
C PRO A 113 5.64 -2.87 13.24
N ILE A 114 4.40 -3.28 13.01
CA ILE A 114 3.74 -4.39 13.72
C ILE A 114 4.11 -5.70 13.00
N LYS A 115 4.47 -6.71 13.77
CA LYS A 115 4.77 -8.07 13.30
C LYS A 115 3.50 -8.86 12.97
#